data_AF-A0A6A6KM19-F1
#
_entry.id   AF-A0A6A6KM19-F1
#
_cell.length_a   1.000
_cell.length_b   1.000
_cell.length_c   1.000
_cell.angle_alpha   90.00
_cell.angle_beta   90.00
_cell.angle_gamma   90.00
#
_symmetry.space_group_name_H-M   'P 1'
#
loop_
_entity.id
_entity.type
_entity.pdbx_description
1 polymer ?
#
loop_
_entity_poly.entity_id
_entity_poly.type
_entity_poly.pdbx_seq_one_letter_code
_entity_poly.pdbx_strand_id
1 'polypeptide(L)'
;MAFLFNKFLEAVKVLAKSPTFARDPRQLQFEADINRLFLYTSYNRLGRKVEEADAEEIIEMASKASVADQQKLVQENIHSQIENFCTAMDEILLPDMKRKNEPGEALGQSDTAS
;
A
#
# COMPACT_ATOMS: atom_id res chain seq x y z
N MET A 1 0.66 9.14 15.47
CA MET A 1 0.63 9.65 14.07
C MET A 1 1.66 10.75 13.81
N ALA A 2 1.54 11.96 14.40
CA ALA A 2 2.45 13.09 14.10
C ALA A 2 3.94 12.84 14.48
N PHE A 3 4.20 12.12 15.57
CA PHE A 3 5.55 11.83 16.04
C PHE A 3 6.35 10.94 15.07
N LEU A 4 5.75 9.84 14.60
CA LEU A 4 6.36 8.92 13.65
C LEU A 4 6.64 9.63 12.32
N PHE A 5 5.67 10.40 11.82
CA PHE A 5 5.84 11.19 10.59
C PHE A 5 7.02 12.17 10.68
N ASN A 6 7.21 12.83 11.82
CA ASN A 6 8.36 13.71 12.03
C ASN A 6 9.69 12.94 12.10
N LYS A 7 9.72 11.77 12.73
CA LYS A 7 10.90 10.88 12.77
C LYS A 7 11.30 10.43 11.35
N PHE A 8 10.31 10.13 10.51
CA PHE A 8 10.50 9.83 9.09
C PHE A 8 11.08 10.99 8.28
N LEU A 9 10.54 12.20 8.46
CA LEU A 9 11.07 13.39 7.79
C LEU A 9 12.52 13.68 8.16
N GLU A 10 12.91 13.46 9.42
CA GLU A 10 14.29 13.64 9.88
C GLU A 10 15.23 12.59 9.28
N ALA A 11 14.82 11.33 9.17
CA ALA A 11 15.61 10.30 8.51
C ALA A 11 15.89 10.64 7.03
N VAL A 12 14.87 11.13 6.30
CA VAL A 12 15.02 11.57 4.90
C VAL A 12 16.00 12.74 4.77
N LYS A 13 15.94 13.72 5.70
CA LYS A 13 16.87 14.86 5.70
C LYS A 13 18.32 14.46 5.96
N VAL A 14 18.55 13.47 6.81
CA VAL A 14 19.90 12.97 7.12
C VAL A 14 20.47 12.18 5.94
N LEU A 15 19.65 11.34 5.31
CA LEU A 15 20.08 10.55 4.15
C LEU A 15 20.47 11.44 2.97
N ALA A 16 19.72 12.52 2.72
CA ALA A 16 19.97 13.48 1.64
C ALA A 16 21.30 14.27 1.76
N LYS A 17 22.01 14.20 2.90
CA LYS A 17 23.25 14.96 3.17
C LYS A 17 24.54 14.13 3.06
N SER A 18 24.46 12.84 2.75
CA SER A 18 25.64 11.95 2.71
C SER A 18 26.57 12.25 1.51
N PRO A 19 27.92 12.14 1.63
CA PRO A 19 28.87 12.42 0.54
C PRO A 19 28.86 11.39 -0.59
N THR A 20 28.17 10.25 -0.41
CA THR A 20 27.93 9.26 -1.48
C THR A 20 27.04 9.84 -2.60
N PHE A 21 26.48 11.03 -2.39
CA PHE A 21 25.56 11.76 -3.26
C PHE A 21 26.28 12.69 -4.27
N ALA A 22 27.50 12.37 -4.72
CA ALA A 22 28.17 13.09 -5.82
C ALA A 22 27.61 12.72 -7.22
N ARG A 23 26.29 12.52 -7.32
CA ARG A 23 25.56 12.08 -8.51
C ARG A 23 24.78 13.25 -9.13
N ASP A 24 24.36 13.07 -10.40
CA ASP A 24 23.42 13.97 -11.09
C ASP A 24 22.29 14.38 -10.12
N PRO A 25 22.07 15.68 -9.86
CA PRO A 25 21.03 16.15 -8.95
C PRO A 25 19.66 15.52 -9.20
N ARG A 26 19.35 15.20 -10.47
CA ARG A 26 18.11 14.52 -10.86
C ARG A 26 18.05 13.08 -10.37
N GLN A 27 19.17 12.37 -10.41
CA GLN A 27 19.27 11.00 -9.91
C GLN A 27 19.10 10.96 -8.39
N LEU A 28 19.67 11.92 -7.66
CA LEU A 28 19.50 12.02 -6.20
C LEU A 28 18.04 12.27 -5.82
N GLN A 29 17.39 13.19 -6.54
CA GLN A 29 15.98 13.47 -6.34
C GLN A 29 15.13 12.22 -6.62
N PHE A 30 15.44 11.51 -7.70
CA PHE A 30 14.76 10.26 -8.05
C PHE A 30 14.88 9.21 -6.95
N GLU A 31 16.09 8.98 -6.43
CA GLU A 31 16.33 8.01 -5.35
C GLU A 31 15.58 8.40 -4.06
N ALA A 32 15.57 9.69 -3.71
CA ALA A 32 14.83 10.20 -2.56
C ALA A 32 13.29 10.04 -2.73
N ASP A 33 12.78 10.31 -3.92
CA ASP A 33 11.35 10.18 -4.24
C ASP A 33 10.91 8.72 -4.22
N ILE A 34 11.72 7.80 -4.75
CA ILE A 34 11.46 6.36 -4.69
C ILE A 34 11.46 5.86 -3.25
N ASN A 35 12.45 6.27 -2.44
CA ASN A 35 12.50 5.88 -1.03
C ASN A 35 11.25 6.35 -0.28
N ARG A 36 10.83 7.60 -0.53
CA ARG A 36 9.61 8.16 0.05
C ARG A 36 8.35 7.40 -0.36
N LEU A 37 8.24 7.03 -1.64
CA LEU A 37 7.13 6.21 -2.14
C LEU A 37 7.14 4.81 -1.52
N PHE A 38 8.31 4.19 -1.38
CA PHE A 38 8.46 2.88 -0.74
C PHE A 38 7.93 2.91 0.69
N LEU A 39 8.32 3.92 1.48
CA LEU A 39 7.88 4.09 2.85
C LEU A 39 6.37 4.28 2.96
N TYR A 40 5.77 5.17 2.17
CA TYR A 40 4.32 5.40 2.23
C TYR A 40 3.50 4.20 1.78
N THR A 41 3.89 3.58 0.66
CA THR A 41 3.13 2.44 0.12
C THR A 41 3.23 1.21 1.02
N SER A 42 4.40 0.97 1.61
CA SER A 42 4.61 -0.14 2.55
C SER A 42 3.84 0.10 3.85
N TYR A 43 3.85 1.32 4.39
CA TYR A 43 3.12 1.65 5.60
C TYR A 43 1.59 1.52 5.41
N ASN A 44 1.07 2.00 4.27
CA ASN A 44 -0.36 1.89 3.98
C ASN A 44 -0.84 0.44 3.89
N ARG A 45 0.04 -0.50 3.50
CA ARG A 45 -0.28 -1.93 3.44
C ARG A 45 -0.57 -2.53 4.82
N LEU A 46 -0.01 -1.98 5.89
CA LEU A 46 -0.16 -2.51 7.25
C LEU A 46 -1.57 -2.26 7.85
N GLY A 47 -2.36 -1.34 7.28
CA GLY A 47 -3.75 -1.12 7.69
C GLY A 47 -3.90 -0.36 9.02
N ARG A 48 -4.95 -0.68 9.81
CA ARG A 48 -5.33 0.10 11.01
C ARG A 48 -4.75 -0.40 12.34
N LYS A 49 -4.16 -1.59 12.38
CA LYS A 49 -3.63 -2.21 13.61
C LYS A 49 -2.11 -2.37 13.47
N VAL A 50 -1.42 -1.24 13.47
CA VAL A 50 0.03 -1.17 13.22
C VAL A 50 0.73 -0.78 14.50
N GLU A 51 1.75 -1.55 14.88
CA GLU A 51 2.62 -1.27 16.02
C GLU A 51 3.84 -0.46 15.57
N GLU A 52 4.55 0.15 16.53
CA GLU A 52 5.78 0.90 16.23
C GLU A 52 6.86 -0.01 15.61
N ALA A 53 6.91 -1.28 16.02
CA ALA A 53 7.84 -2.28 15.49
C ALA A 53 7.67 -2.50 13.98
N ASP A 54 6.44 -2.50 13.46
CA ASP A 54 6.18 -2.69 12.03
C ASP A 54 6.72 -1.52 11.19
N ALA A 55 6.64 -0.29 11.75
CA ALA A 55 7.18 0.89 11.10
C ALA A 55 8.72 0.88 11.12
N GLU A 56 9.33 0.39 12.21
CA GLU A 56 10.79 0.22 12.31
C GLU A 56 11.31 -0.82 11.32
N GLU A 57 10.60 -1.93 11.12
CA GLU A 57 10.93 -2.94 10.12
C GLU A 57 10.91 -2.35 8.70
N ILE A 58 9.91 -1.53 8.36
CA ILE A 58 9.85 -0.85 7.05
C ILE A 58 11.03 0.11 6.86
N ILE A 59 11.41 0.87 7.89
CA ILE A 59 12.57 1.75 7.85
C ILE A 59 13.85 0.93 7.63
N GLU A 60 13.99 -0.19 8.34
CA GLU A 60 15.13 -1.08 8.20
C GLU A 60 15.21 -1.67 6.79
N MET A 61 14.09 -2.15 6.23
CA MET A 61 14.01 -2.61 4.84
C MET A 61 14.41 -1.51 3.86
N ALA A 62 13.92 -0.28 4.04
CA ALA A 62 14.26 0.86 3.19
C ALA A 62 15.76 1.18 3.24
N SER A 63 16.39 1.06 4.42
CA SER A 63 17.82 1.33 4.59
C SER A 63 18.73 0.29 3.92
N LYS A 64 18.24 -0.94 3.72
CA LYS A 64 19.00 -2.06 3.15
C LYS A 64 18.70 -2.32 1.67
N ALA A 65 17.50 -1.98 1.22
CA ALA A 65 17.05 -2.24 -0.15
C ALA A 65 17.77 -1.33 -1.17
N SER A 66 18.14 -1.90 -2.31
CA SER A 66 18.62 -1.09 -3.43
C SER A 66 17.50 -0.24 -4.02
N VAL A 67 17.85 0.82 -4.76
CA VAL A 67 16.85 1.67 -5.44
C VAL A 67 15.98 0.86 -6.40
N ALA A 68 16.57 -0.11 -7.11
CA ALA A 68 15.83 -0.98 -8.03
C ALA A 68 14.82 -1.87 -7.28
N ASP A 69 15.22 -2.40 -6.12
CA ASP A 69 14.33 -3.19 -5.28
C ASP A 69 13.20 -2.33 -4.70
N GLN A 70 13.52 -1.12 -4.25
CA GLN A 70 12.51 -0.15 -3.78
C GLN A 70 11.50 0.19 -4.89
N GLN A 71 11.96 0.41 -6.13
CA GLN A 71 11.07 0.63 -7.28
C GLN A 71 10.12 -0.54 -7.52
N LYS A 72 10.66 -1.77 -7.51
CA LYS A 72 9.87 -2.99 -7.69
C LYS A 72 8.81 -3.13 -6.60
N LEU A 73 9.19 -2.97 -5.33
CA LEU A 73 8.28 -3.07 -4.20
C LEU A 73 7.21 -1.98 -4.20
N VAL A 74 7.53 -0.76 -4.63
CA VAL A 74 6.54 0.30 -4.84
C VAL A 74 5.50 -0.13 -5.89
N GLN A 75 5.93 -0.70 -7.01
CA GLN A 75 5.01 -1.18 -8.05
C GLN A 75 4.11 -2.30 -7.53
N GLU A 76 4.68 -3.29 -6.84
CA GLU A 76 3.93 -4.40 -6.24
C GLU A 76 2.91 -3.91 -5.19
N ASN A 77 3.30 -2.97 -4.33
CA ASN A 77 2.42 -2.39 -3.33
C ASN A 77 1.26 -1.61 -3.96
N ILE A 78 1.51 -0.85 -5.03
CA ILE A 78 0.47 -0.10 -5.74
C ILE A 78 -0.48 -1.07 -6.46
N HIS A 79 0.07 -2.09 -7.13
CA HIS A 79 -0.71 -3.11 -7.82
C HIS A 79 -1.68 -3.80 -6.86
N SER A 80 -1.19 -4.28 -5.71
CA SER A 80 -2.01 -4.93 -4.69
C SER A 80 -3.10 -3.99 -4.13
N GLN A 81 -2.81 -2.70 -3.93
CA GLN A 81 -3.81 -1.73 -3.48
C GLN A 81 -4.93 -1.53 -4.51
N ILE A 82 -4.58 -1.42 -5.80
CA ILE A 82 -5.55 -1.28 -6.89
C ILE A 82 -6.38 -2.55 -7.01
N GLU A 83 -5.75 -3.72 -6.94
CA GLU A 83 -6.44 -5.02 -6.99
C GLU A 83 -7.45 -5.14 -5.86
N ASN A 84 -7.04 -4.88 -4.61
CA ASN A 84 -7.93 -4.91 -3.45
C ASN A 84 -9.10 -3.91 -3.57
N PHE A 85 -8.83 -2.71 -4.10
CA PHE A 85 -9.88 -1.72 -4.34
C PHE A 85 -10.87 -2.21 -5.39
N CYS A 86 -10.40 -2.72 -6.53
CA CYS A 86 -11.25 -3.27 -7.58
C CYS A 86 -12.08 -4.45 -7.06
N THR A 87 -11.47 -5.38 -6.33
CA THR A 87 -12.20 -6.49 -5.70
C THR A 87 -13.31 -5.96 -4.80
N ALA A 88 -13.03 -5.00 -3.92
CA ALA A 88 -14.05 -4.42 -3.03
C ALA A 88 -15.18 -3.72 -3.82
N MET A 89 -14.86 -3.04 -4.92
CA MET A 89 -15.84 -2.41 -5.80
C MET A 89 -16.72 -3.45 -6.50
N ASP A 90 -16.16 -4.58 -6.95
CA ASP A 90 -16.93 -5.67 -7.53
C ASP A 90 -17.92 -6.24 -6.51
N GLU A 91 -17.55 -6.36 -5.24
CA GLU A 91 -18.47 -6.82 -4.19
C GLU A 91 -19.68 -5.88 -3.99
N ILE A 92 -19.48 -4.57 -4.17
CA ILE A 92 -20.51 -3.54 -4.00
C ILE A 92 -21.38 -3.43 -5.25
N LEU A 93 -20.77 -3.40 -6.44
CA LEU A 93 -21.43 -3.11 -7.69
C LEU A 93 -22.06 -4.35 -8.34
N LEU A 94 -21.56 -5.55 -8.03
CA LEU A 94 -21.99 -6.81 -8.63
C LEU A 94 -22.52 -7.82 -7.58
N PRO A 95 -23.51 -7.46 -6.75
CA PRO A 95 -24.04 -8.34 -5.70
C PRO A 95 -24.62 -9.66 -6.26
N ASP A 96 -25.06 -9.65 -7.52
CA ASP A 96 -25.68 -10.80 -8.19
C ASP A 96 -24.69 -11.88 -8.62
N MET A 97 -23.40 -11.54 -8.77
CA MET A 97 -22.38 -12.54 -9.09
C MET A 97 -22.02 -13.42 -7.87
N LYS A 98 -22.28 -12.93 -6.64
CA LYS A 98 -22.10 -13.71 -5.41
C LYS A 98 -23.30 -14.61 -5.09
N ARG A 99 -24.54 -14.18 -5.43
CA ARG A 99 -25.78 -14.95 -5.17
C ARG A 99 -25.91 -16.25 -5.97
N LYS A 100 -25.17 -16.43 -7.08
CA LYS A 100 -25.23 -17.65 -7.90
C LYS A 100 -24.42 -18.84 -7.34
N ASN A 101 -23.63 -18.64 -6.29
CA ASN A 101 -22.83 -19.71 -5.69
C ASN A 101 -23.44 -20.31 -4.41
N GLU A 102 -24.60 -19.81 -3.94
CA GLU A 102 -25.37 -20.47 -2.90
C GLU A 102 -26.42 -21.40 -3.53
N PRO A 103 -26.36 -22.73 -3.31
CA PRO A 103 -27.38 -23.63 -3.78
C PRO A 103 -28.61 -23.49 -2.89
N GLY A 104 -29.55 -22.68 -3.32
CA GLY A 104 -30.93 -22.73 -2.85
C GLY A 104 -31.40 -21.45 -2.18
N GLU A 105 -32.17 -20.66 -2.92
CA GLU A 105 -33.48 -20.24 -2.47
C GLU A 105 -34.32 -19.98 -3.72
N ALA A 106 -35.15 -20.96 -4.06
CA ALA A 106 -36.19 -20.78 -5.06
C ALA A 106 -37.14 -19.70 -4.53
N LEU A 107 -37.25 -18.63 -5.32
CA LEU A 107 -38.22 -17.54 -5.21
C LEU A 107 -39.54 -18.06 -4.62
N GLY A 108 -39.88 -17.54 -3.44
CA GLY A 108 -41.20 -17.71 -2.84
C GLY A 108 -42.24 -17.33 -3.89
N GLN A 109 -42.99 -18.34 -4.35
CA GLN A 109 -44.12 -18.15 -5.22
C GLN A 109 -45.12 -17.23 -4.52
N SER A 110 -45.38 -16.11 -5.17
CA SER A 110 -46.34 -15.09 -4.78
C SER A 110 -47.75 -15.67 -4.74
N ASP A 111 -48.41 -15.38 -3.63
CA ASP A 111 -49.81 -15.02 -3.47
C ASP A 111 -50.91 -16.06 -3.79
N THR A 112 -51.53 -16.48 -2.71
CA THR A 112 -52.92 -16.91 -2.61
C THR A 112 -53.87 -15.75 -2.98
N ALA A 113 -54.99 -16.11 -3.61
CA ALA A 113 -56.33 -15.48 -3.60
C ALA A 113 -56.84 -14.83 -4.91
N SER A 114 -57.62 -15.59 -5.69
CA SER A 114 -59.10 -15.48 -5.79
C SER A 114 -59.64 -16.40 -6.89
#